data_AF-A0A4P7SH98-F1
#
_entry.id   AF-A0A4P7SH98-F1
#
_cell.length_a   1.000
_cell.length_b   1.000
_cell.length_c   1.000
_cell.angle_alpha   90.00
_cell.angle_beta   90.00
_cell.angle_gamma   90.00
#
_symmetry.space_group_name_H-M   'P 1'
#
loop_
_entity.id
_entity.type
_entity.pdbx_description
1 polymer ?
#
loop_
_entity_poly.entity_id
_entity_poly.type
_entity_poly.pdbx_seq_one_letter_code
_entity_poly.pdbx_strand_id
1 'polypeptide(L)'
;MTSTRLTARTRALVAVLAGSVLTAAGLTTAAQHGSALGLTVERCSAAFTTYAWAGGFVTHVRVTTPQALSGGWVVEWMDVVPGTRPTQAWNATVTATPRQGTSYSGSEYTARYLAWNGSVPAGGAVEFGFQGTTSAAPRDPMGVRLNGEPCTGYVTPTEGWGGPPPSPTPTPTRTWNPTPPPTPTPTPSPTVLPTTTPAPTP
;
A
#
# COMPACT_ATOMS: atom_id res chain seq x y z
N MET A 1 28.23 -14.41 84.70
CA MET A 1 27.44 -15.11 85.73
C MET A 1 25.96 -15.05 85.33
N THR A 2 25.19 -16.11 85.62
CA THR A 2 23.72 -16.18 85.86
C THR A 2 22.80 -15.19 85.10
N SER A 3 21.93 -15.56 84.13
CA SER A 3 20.74 -16.46 84.15
C SER A 3 19.57 -15.94 85.04
N THR A 4 18.27 -16.12 84.73
CA THR A 4 17.57 -16.87 83.64
C THR A 4 16.82 -15.91 82.67
N ARG A 5 15.58 -16.03 82.13
CA ARG A 5 14.31 -16.84 82.23
C ARG A 5 13.83 -17.16 80.79
N LEU A 6 13.04 -18.20 80.42
CA LEU A 6 11.73 -18.75 80.84
C LEU A 6 10.54 -17.81 80.52
N THR A 7 9.46 -18.19 79.83
CA THR A 7 8.88 -19.51 79.43
C THR A 7 8.36 -19.52 77.96
N ALA A 8 8.32 -20.58 77.12
CA ALA A 8 8.33 -22.06 77.23
C ALA A 8 6.94 -22.75 77.08
N ARG A 9 6.97 -24.00 76.52
CA ARG A 9 5.85 -24.85 76.01
C ARG A 9 5.27 -24.36 74.66
N THR A 10 4.70 -25.14 73.72
CA THR A 10 4.60 -26.59 73.35
C THR A 10 3.99 -26.63 71.91
N ARG A 11 3.97 -27.69 71.08
CA ARG A 11 4.32 -29.14 71.13
C ARG A 11 4.82 -29.61 69.73
N ALA A 12 4.76 -30.91 69.47
CA ALA A 12 5.00 -31.66 68.22
C ALA A 12 4.07 -32.91 68.27
N LEU A 13 3.87 -33.85 67.32
CA LEU A 13 4.11 -34.14 65.89
C LEU A 13 3.61 -35.61 65.68
N VAL A 14 3.26 -36.01 64.44
CA VAL A 14 3.28 -37.39 63.87
C VAL A 14 2.36 -38.53 64.42
N ALA A 15 1.54 -39.10 63.50
CA ALA A 15 1.25 -40.54 63.31
C ALA A 15 0.66 -40.75 61.89
N VAL A 16 0.66 -41.98 61.34
CA VAL A 16 0.36 -42.29 59.90
C VAL A 16 -0.43 -43.61 59.75
N LEU A 17 -1.02 -43.86 58.56
CA LEU A 17 -1.72 -45.07 58.05
C LEU A 17 -3.23 -45.18 58.41
N ALA A 18 -4.13 -45.70 57.56
CA ALA A 18 -4.11 -45.91 56.09
C ALA A 18 -5.56 -46.15 55.57
N GLY A 19 -5.82 -45.91 54.27
CA GLY A 19 -7.10 -46.24 53.61
C GLY A 19 -7.16 -45.66 52.18
N SER A 20 -7.64 -46.43 51.20
CA SER A 20 -7.47 -46.13 49.77
C SER A 20 -8.77 -46.15 48.96
N VAL A 21 -8.96 -45.12 48.13
CA VAL A 21 -9.91 -45.08 47.01
C VAL A 21 -9.21 -44.40 45.82
N LEU A 22 -9.38 -44.93 44.61
CA LEU A 22 -8.79 -44.34 43.40
C LEU A 22 -9.67 -43.18 42.88
N THR A 23 -9.05 -42.03 42.65
CA THR A 23 -9.45 -41.11 41.58
C THR A 23 -8.21 -40.71 40.79
N ALA A 24 -8.23 -40.99 39.47
CA ALA A 24 -7.13 -40.63 38.59
C ALA A 24 -7.28 -39.17 38.14
N ALA A 25 -6.38 -38.30 38.60
CA ALA A 25 -6.22 -36.94 38.13
C ALA A 25 -4.80 -36.73 37.60
N GLY A 26 -4.38 -37.60 36.67
CA GLY A 26 -3.15 -37.39 35.92
C GLY A 26 -3.30 -36.12 35.09
N LEU A 27 -2.68 -35.03 35.53
CA LEU A 27 -2.80 -33.72 34.90
C LEU A 27 -1.96 -33.67 33.63
N THR A 28 -2.41 -34.39 32.60
CA THR A 28 -1.86 -34.28 31.25
C THR A 28 -2.08 -32.84 30.78
N THR A 29 -1.00 -32.09 30.71
CA THR A 29 -0.95 -30.87 29.90
C THR A 29 -1.12 -31.28 28.46
N ALA A 30 -2.38 -31.40 28.03
CA ALA A 30 -2.77 -31.50 26.64
C ALA A 30 -2.30 -30.21 25.97
N ALA A 31 -1.06 -30.22 25.48
CA ALA A 31 -0.49 -29.16 24.68
C ALA A 31 -1.47 -28.95 23.54
N GLN A 32 -2.10 -27.76 23.53
CA GLN A 32 -3.06 -27.39 22.51
C GLN A 32 -2.29 -27.19 21.21
N HIS A 33 -2.08 -28.31 20.52
CA HIS A 33 -1.79 -28.36 19.11
C HIS A 33 -3.03 -27.80 18.42
N GLY A 34 -3.10 -26.47 18.38
CA GLY A 34 -4.00 -25.77 17.49
C GLY A 34 -3.59 -26.17 16.08
N SER A 35 -4.25 -27.19 15.56
CA SER A 35 -4.14 -27.64 14.18
C SER A 35 -4.59 -26.48 13.30
N ALA A 36 -3.64 -25.60 12.98
CA ALA A 36 -3.81 -24.57 11.98
C ALA A 36 -4.14 -25.30 10.68
N LEU A 37 -5.42 -25.31 10.32
CA LEU A 37 -5.84 -25.55 8.95
C LEU A 37 -5.00 -24.60 8.10
N GLY A 38 -4.25 -25.14 7.13
CA GLY A 38 -3.15 -24.47 6.41
C GLY A 38 -3.56 -23.32 5.49
N LEU A 39 -4.67 -22.64 5.81
CA LEU A 39 -5.12 -21.39 5.25
C LEU A 39 -4.15 -20.28 5.67
N THR A 40 -3.01 -20.20 5.00
CA THR A 40 -2.26 -18.96 4.91
C THR A 40 -3.19 -17.92 4.33
N VAL A 41 -3.68 -16.99 5.16
CA VAL A 41 -4.44 -15.84 4.69
C VAL A 41 -3.50 -15.03 3.82
N GLU A 42 -3.64 -15.15 2.50
CA GLU A 42 -2.95 -14.25 1.59
C GLU A 42 -3.38 -12.83 1.91
N ARG A 43 -2.40 -11.97 2.17
CA ARG A 43 -2.60 -10.55 2.41
C ARG A 43 -2.10 -9.76 1.21
N CYS A 44 -2.37 -8.46 1.21
CA CYS A 44 -1.72 -7.59 0.24
C CYS A 44 -0.19 -7.66 0.37
N SER A 45 0.53 -7.37 -0.71
CA SER A 45 1.98 -7.20 -0.71
C SER A 45 2.33 -5.84 -1.31
N ALA A 46 3.31 -5.15 -0.74
CA ALA A 46 3.66 -3.79 -1.14
C ALA A 46 5.11 -3.65 -1.63
N ALA A 47 5.35 -2.69 -2.51
CA ALA A 47 6.68 -2.28 -2.96
C ALA A 47 6.74 -0.75 -3.05
N PHE A 48 7.84 -0.17 -2.56
CA PHE A 48 8.06 1.27 -2.44
C PHE A 48 9.41 1.64 -3.07
N THR A 49 9.45 1.87 -4.38
CA THR A 49 10.68 2.32 -5.07
C THR A 49 10.87 3.80 -4.81
N THR A 50 11.96 4.19 -4.14
CA THR A 50 12.23 5.58 -3.76
C THR A 50 13.57 6.08 -4.27
N TYR A 51 13.52 7.22 -4.95
CA TYR A 51 14.66 7.99 -5.46
C TYR A 51 14.79 9.26 -4.61
N ALA A 52 15.95 9.52 -4.00
CA ALA A 52 16.07 10.62 -3.04
C ALA A 52 17.40 11.38 -3.13
N TRP A 53 17.30 12.71 -3.18
CA TRP A 53 18.41 13.66 -3.28
C TRP A 53 18.39 14.63 -2.09
N ALA A 54 19.34 15.57 -2.05
CA ALA A 54 19.35 16.61 -1.03
C ALA A 54 18.09 17.50 -1.13
N GLY A 55 17.24 17.46 -0.11
CA GLY A 55 16.03 18.28 0.00
C GLY A 55 14.77 17.69 -0.65
N GLY A 56 14.84 16.58 -1.39
CA GLY A 56 13.70 16.05 -2.14
C GLY A 56 13.74 14.55 -2.44
N PHE A 57 12.57 13.99 -2.72
CA PHE A 57 12.42 12.59 -3.10
C PHE A 57 11.24 12.38 -4.06
N VAL A 58 11.23 11.24 -4.73
CA VAL A 58 10.07 10.68 -5.44
C VAL A 58 9.93 9.19 -5.14
N THR A 59 8.70 8.75 -4.86
CA THR A 59 8.36 7.39 -4.47
C THR A 59 7.25 6.84 -5.36
N HIS A 60 7.49 5.66 -5.93
CA HIS A 60 6.50 4.86 -6.63
C HIS A 60 6.03 3.72 -5.72
N VAL A 61 4.71 3.56 -5.59
CA VAL A 61 4.09 2.56 -4.70
C VAL A 61 3.23 1.60 -5.53
N ARG A 62 3.46 0.31 -5.32
CA ARG A 62 2.68 -0.78 -5.90
C ARG A 62 2.18 -1.68 -4.78
N VAL A 63 0.86 -1.82 -4.64
CA VAL A 63 0.27 -2.76 -3.65
C VAL A 63 -0.60 -3.77 -4.38
N THR A 64 -0.20 -5.04 -4.35
CA THR A 64 -0.94 -6.17 -4.93
C THR A 64 -1.98 -6.66 -3.92
N THR A 65 -3.17 -7.05 -4.38
CA THR A 65 -4.26 -7.54 -3.53
C THR A 65 -4.76 -8.92 -4.01
N PRO A 66 -4.86 -9.93 -3.12
CA PRO A 66 -5.47 -11.21 -3.48
C PRO A 66 -6.99 -11.11 -3.62
N GLN A 67 -7.63 -10.08 -3.05
CA GLN A 67 -9.08 -9.86 -3.10
C GLN A 67 -9.44 -8.69 -4.02
N ALA A 68 -10.63 -8.76 -4.63
CA ALA A 68 -11.16 -7.69 -5.48
C ALA A 68 -11.63 -6.51 -4.63
N LEU A 69 -11.34 -5.29 -5.08
CA LEU A 69 -11.76 -4.04 -4.46
C LEU A 69 -12.79 -3.35 -5.36
N SER A 70 -13.94 -2.96 -4.81
CA SER A 70 -15.04 -2.34 -5.56
C SER A 70 -15.58 -1.05 -4.93
N GLY A 71 -15.34 -0.83 -3.63
CA GLY A 71 -15.72 0.39 -2.91
C GLY A 71 -14.66 1.50 -2.93
N GLY A 72 -13.58 1.33 -3.71
CA GLY A 72 -12.38 2.15 -3.60
C GLY A 72 -11.27 1.47 -2.77
N TRP A 73 -10.13 2.15 -2.69
CA TRP A 73 -8.98 1.71 -1.90
C TRP A 73 -8.29 2.85 -1.15
N VAL A 74 -7.80 2.53 0.04
CA VAL A 74 -6.96 3.39 0.88
C VAL A 74 -5.74 2.58 1.27
N VAL A 75 -4.55 3.10 0.99
CA VAL A 75 -3.28 2.54 1.47
C VAL A 75 -2.74 3.44 2.57
N GLU A 76 -2.42 2.84 3.72
CA GLU A 76 -1.95 3.54 4.92
C GLU A 76 -0.58 2.98 5.32
N TRP A 77 0.36 3.85 5.72
CA TRP A 77 1.67 3.43 6.22
C TRP A 77 2.28 4.50 7.11
N MET A 78 3.31 4.15 7.89
CA MET A 78 4.13 5.10 8.62
C MET A 78 5.51 5.20 7.98
N ASP A 79 6.01 6.41 7.80
CA ASP A 79 7.37 6.70 7.36
C ASP A 79 8.20 7.16 8.56
N VAL A 80 9.33 6.47 8.80
CA VAL A 80 10.22 6.71 9.95
C VAL A 80 11.29 7.79 9.68
N VAL A 81 11.19 8.49 8.54
CA VAL A 81 12.03 9.65 8.23
C VAL A 81 11.39 10.94 8.77
N PRO A 82 12.02 11.65 9.71
CA PRO A 82 11.48 12.91 10.23
C PRO A 82 11.55 14.02 9.16
N GLY A 83 10.44 14.78 9.04
CA GLY A 83 10.36 15.95 8.17
C GLY A 83 9.93 15.69 6.73
N THR A 84 9.61 14.45 6.35
CA THR A 84 9.06 14.14 5.02
C THR A 84 7.69 14.75 4.83
N ARG A 85 7.47 15.36 3.66
CA ARG A 85 6.20 15.99 3.27
C ARG A 85 5.92 15.76 1.78
N PRO A 86 4.80 15.15 1.39
CA PRO A 86 4.39 15.09 -0.01
C PRO A 86 4.02 16.49 -0.50
N THR A 87 4.39 16.82 -1.74
CA THR A 87 4.08 18.09 -2.40
C THR A 87 3.21 17.91 -3.65
N GLN A 88 3.36 16.79 -4.36
CA GLN A 88 2.48 16.35 -5.45
C GLN A 88 2.35 14.83 -5.47
N ALA A 89 1.23 14.33 -6.01
CA ALA A 89 0.96 12.91 -6.19
C ALA A 89 0.15 12.67 -7.47
N TRP A 90 0.22 11.45 -8.00
CA TRP A 90 -0.56 10.99 -9.16
C TRP A 90 -1.13 9.60 -8.89
N ASN A 91 -2.24 9.29 -9.55
CA ASN A 91 -3.09 8.10 -9.33
C ASN A 91 -3.66 7.93 -7.91
N ALA A 92 -3.28 8.79 -6.95
CA ALA A 92 -3.81 8.85 -5.60
C ALA A 92 -3.85 10.30 -5.10
N THR A 93 -4.76 10.58 -4.17
CA THR A 93 -4.59 11.70 -3.24
C THR A 93 -3.72 11.19 -2.08
N VAL A 94 -2.52 11.75 -1.91
CA VAL A 94 -1.59 11.37 -0.83
C VAL A 94 -1.49 12.49 0.19
N THR A 95 -1.75 12.18 1.46
CA THR A 95 -1.62 13.09 2.62
C THR A 95 -0.70 12.50 3.67
N ALA A 96 0.03 13.34 4.39
CA ALA A 96 0.91 12.93 5.49
C ALA A 96 0.63 13.75 6.75
N THR A 97 0.43 13.07 7.88
CA THR A 97 0.22 13.66 9.20
C THR A 97 1.48 13.43 10.05
N PRO A 98 2.21 14.48 10.47
CA PRO A 98 3.39 14.32 11.32
C PRO A 98 3.06 13.58 12.62
N ARG A 99 3.84 12.54 12.93
CA ARG A 99 3.76 11.77 14.18
C ARG A 99 5.05 11.99 14.96
N GLN A 100 4.94 12.50 16.18
CA GLN A 100 6.07 12.70 17.08
C GLN A 100 5.76 12.16 18.48
N GLY A 101 6.69 11.39 19.04
CA GLY A 101 6.66 10.86 20.39
C GLY A 101 8.08 10.64 20.91
N THR A 102 8.22 10.24 22.17
CA THR A 102 9.53 10.12 22.85
C THR A 102 10.50 9.11 22.23
N SER A 103 9.98 8.11 21.51
CA SER A 103 10.78 7.06 20.84
C SER A 103 10.71 7.08 19.31
N TYR A 104 10.01 8.05 18.71
CA TYR A 104 9.67 8.03 17.29
C TYR A 104 9.36 9.43 16.74
N SER A 105 9.88 9.75 15.55
CA SER A 105 9.53 10.96 14.80
C SER A 105 9.48 10.62 13.31
N GLY A 106 8.38 10.97 12.65
CA GLY A 106 8.10 10.61 11.27
C GLY A 106 6.72 11.12 10.84
N SER A 107 6.10 10.45 9.87
CA SER A 107 4.78 10.82 9.35
C SER A 107 3.90 9.59 9.13
N GLU A 108 2.62 9.71 9.43
CA GLU A 108 1.58 8.75 9.05
C GLU A 108 0.99 9.18 7.71
N TYR A 109 1.12 8.32 6.71
CA TYR A 109 0.73 8.57 5.33
C TYR A 109 -0.56 7.82 4.98
N THR A 110 -1.40 8.48 4.18
CA THR A 110 -2.62 7.92 3.60
C THR A 110 -2.65 8.24 2.12
N ALA A 111 -2.74 7.21 1.27
CA ALA A 111 -3.00 7.34 -0.17
C ALA A 111 -4.41 6.81 -0.48
N ARG A 112 -5.25 7.66 -1.08
CA ARG A 112 -6.63 7.31 -1.43
C ARG A 112 -6.83 7.31 -2.95
N TYR A 113 -7.61 6.33 -3.42
CA TYR A 113 -8.05 6.20 -4.81
C TYR A 113 -8.64 7.48 -5.41
N LEU A 114 -8.51 7.59 -6.74
CA LEU A 114 -9.22 8.56 -7.57
C LEU A 114 -10.44 7.88 -8.22
N ALA A 115 -11.43 8.67 -8.63
CA ALA A 115 -12.71 8.14 -9.15
C ALA A 115 -12.57 7.15 -10.33
N TRP A 116 -11.47 7.21 -11.08
CA TRP A 116 -11.20 6.36 -12.24
C TRP A 116 -10.41 5.06 -11.92
N ASN A 117 -9.86 4.90 -10.71
CA ASN A 117 -9.07 3.70 -10.32
C ASN A 117 -9.49 3.06 -8.99
N GLY A 118 -10.67 3.37 -8.46
CA GLY A 118 -11.17 2.78 -7.22
C GLY A 118 -11.42 1.26 -7.26
N SER A 119 -11.61 0.69 -8.45
CA SER A 119 -11.91 -0.73 -8.63
C SER A 119 -10.68 -1.52 -9.07
N VAL A 120 -10.45 -2.68 -8.45
CA VAL A 120 -9.28 -3.55 -8.67
C VAL A 120 -9.75 -5.01 -8.68
N PRO A 121 -9.39 -5.84 -9.68
CA PRO A 121 -9.72 -7.26 -9.67
C PRO A 121 -8.93 -8.03 -8.60
N ALA A 122 -9.40 -9.23 -8.23
CA ALA A 122 -8.64 -10.15 -7.40
C ALA A 122 -7.32 -10.54 -8.10
N GLY A 123 -6.21 -10.56 -7.37
CA GLY A 123 -4.85 -10.69 -7.94
C GLY A 123 -4.32 -9.42 -8.62
N GLY A 124 -5.11 -8.34 -8.68
CA GLY A 124 -4.70 -7.06 -9.24
C GLY A 124 -3.80 -6.24 -8.31
N ALA A 125 -3.38 -5.06 -8.76
CA ALA A 125 -2.59 -4.13 -7.98
C ALA A 125 -3.09 -2.68 -8.11
N VAL A 126 -2.87 -1.89 -7.07
CA VAL A 126 -2.94 -0.42 -7.12
C VAL A 126 -1.55 0.14 -7.33
N GLU A 127 -1.42 1.10 -8.25
CA GLU A 127 -0.14 1.71 -8.62
C GLU A 127 -0.27 3.24 -8.63
N PHE A 128 0.47 3.88 -7.72
CA PHE A 128 0.49 5.33 -7.55
C PHE A 128 1.90 5.84 -7.24
N GLY A 129 2.06 7.16 -7.19
CA GLY A 129 3.32 7.74 -6.76
C GLY A 129 3.15 9.16 -6.27
N PHE A 130 4.17 9.62 -5.55
CA PHE A 130 4.22 10.94 -4.95
C PHE A 130 5.66 11.44 -4.85
N GLN A 131 5.81 12.75 -4.89
CA GLN A 131 7.07 13.44 -4.69
C GLN A 131 6.94 14.42 -3.53
N GLY A 132 8.06 14.76 -2.91
CA GLY A 132 8.05 15.56 -1.69
C GLY A 132 9.42 16.08 -1.28
N THR A 133 9.45 16.79 -0.15
CA THR A 133 10.68 17.25 0.49
C THR A 133 11.14 16.25 1.55
N THR A 134 12.44 15.97 1.64
CA THR A 134 13.05 15.22 2.75
C THR A 134 14.32 15.89 3.25
N SER A 135 14.57 15.80 4.56
CA SER A 135 15.79 16.24 5.24
C SER A 135 16.78 15.10 5.52
N ALA A 136 16.42 13.84 5.23
CA ALA A 136 17.26 12.66 5.52
C ALA A 136 17.05 11.53 4.48
N ALA A 137 17.90 10.51 4.56
CA ALA A 137 17.81 9.33 3.71
C ALA A 137 16.49 8.58 3.91
N PRO A 138 15.88 8.02 2.84
CA PRO A 138 14.75 7.12 2.94
C PRO A 138 14.98 5.96 3.92
N ARG A 139 13.88 5.49 4.50
CA ARG A 139 13.82 4.31 5.36
C ARG A 139 12.66 3.44 4.88
N ASP A 140 12.68 2.17 5.28
CA ASP A 140 11.54 1.30 5.03
C ASP A 140 10.28 1.87 5.70
N PRO A 141 9.13 1.90 5.00
CA PRO A 141 7.86 2.23 5.64
C PRO A 141 7.50 1.15 6.66
N MET A 142 6.57 1.46 7.57
CA MET A 142 6.12 0.52 8.60
C MET A 142 4.60 0.41 8.62
N GLY A 143 4.10 -0.77 9.00
CA GLY A 143 2.68 -0.99 9.28
C GLY A 143 1.76 -0.83 8.07
N VAL A 144 2.25 -1.09 6.86
CA VAL A 144 1.50 -0.91 5.60
C VAL A 144 0.18 -1.67 5.62
N ARG A 145 -0.92 -0.98 5.32
CA ARG A 145 -2.29 -1.52 5.23
C ARG A 145 -2.96 -1.14 3.92
N LEU A 146 -3.92 -1.96 3.50
CA LEU A 146 -4.83 -1.74 2.38
C LEU A 146 -6.26 -1.91 2.90
N ASN A 147 -7.08 -0.86 2.88
CA ASN A 147 -8.43 -0.83 3.48
C ASN A 147 -8.46 -1.34 4.94
N GLY A 148 -7.41 -1.03 5.71
CA GLY A 148 -7.22 -1.49 7.09
C GLY A 148 -6.53 -2.85 7.23
N GLU A 149 -6.55 -3.73 6.23
CA GLU A 149 -5.90 -5.05 6.28
C GLU A 149 -4.37 -4.93 6.12
N PRO A 150 -3.54 -5.58 6.97
CA PRO A 150 -2.10 -5.40 6.97
C PRO A 150 -1.41 -6.20 5.85
N CYS A 151 -0.50 -5.58 5.11
CA CYS A 151 0.23 -6.25 4.04
C CYS A 151 1.37 -7.13 4.56
N THR A 152 1.62 -8.27 3.88
CA THR A 152 2.77 -9.15 4.12
C THR A 152 3.97 -8.69 3.32
N GLY A 153 4.91 -8.06 4.02
CA GLY A 153 6.17 -7.58 3.45
C GLY A 153 6.04 -6.29 2.66
N TYR A 154 7.12 -5.52 2.69
CA TYR A 154 7.36 -4.39 1.80
C TYR A 154 8.83 -4.39 1.42
N VAL A 155 9.11 -4.18 0.14
CA VAL A 155 10.47 -3.99 -0.36
C VAL A 155 10.67 -2.52 -0.72
N THR A 156 11.75 -1.93 -0.21
CA THR A 156 12.12 -0.53 -0.47
C THR A 156 13.42 -0.48 -1.28
N PRO A 157 13.38 -0.73 -2.60
CA PRO A 157 14.51 -0.39 -3.46
C PRO A 157 14.73 1.13 -3.38
N THR A 158 15.75 1.50 -2.61
CA THR A 158 16.22 2.88 -2.45
C THR A 158 17.35 3.10 -3.43
N GLU A 159 17.10 3.88 -4.49
CA GLU A 159 18.17 4.30 -5.39
C GLU A 159 18.92 5.49 -4.77
N GLY A 160 20.11 5.18 -4.24
CA GLY A 160 21.21 6.09 -3.88
C GLY A 160 20.85 7.44 -3.27
N TRP A 161 20.77 7.53 -1.94
CA TRP A 161 20.61 8.83 -1.27
C TRP A 161 21.79 9.77 -1.57
N GLY A 162 21.46 11.01 -1.97
CA GLY A 162 22.45 12.04 -2.28
C GLY A 162 22.90 12.05 -3.76
N GLY A 163 22.30 11.22 -4.61
CA GLY A 163 22.43 11.39 -6.07
C GLY A 163 21.83 12.72 -6.57
N PRO A 164 22.10 13.10 -7.83
CA PRO A 164 21.37 14.19 -8.47
C PRO A 164 19.86 13.84 -8.56
N PRO A 165 18.96 14.84 -8.59
CA PRO A 165 17.54 14.58 -8.79
C PRO A 165 17.31 13.84 -10.12
N PRO A 166 16.33 12.92 -10.20
CA PRO A 166 16.00 12.25 -11.45
C PRO A 166 15.58 13.30 -12.48
N SER A 167 16.24 13.31 -13.63
CA SER A 167 15.89 14.21 -14.73
C SER A 167 14.46 13.91 -15.17
N PRO A 168 13.58 14.92 -15.34
CA PRO A 168 12.21 14.68 -15.78
C PRO A 168 12.22 14.09 -17.19
N THR A 169 11.83 12.81 -17.31
CA THR A 169 11.58 12.18 -18.61
C THR A 169 10.62 13.07 -19.40
N PRO A 170 10.99 13.53 -20.61
CA PRO A 170 10.16 14.46 -21.36
C PRO A 170 8.81 13.82 -21.62
N THR A 171 7.75 14.44 -21.09
CA THR A 171 6.38 13.98 -21.33
C THR A 171 6.15 13.89 -22.84
N PRO A 172 5.69 12.75 -23.39
CA PRO A 172 5.44 12.64 -24.81
C PRO A 172 4.28 13.57 -25.17
N THR A 173 4.62 14.75 -25.71
CA THR A 173 3.65 15.71 -26.22
C THR A 173 2.78 15.00 -27.26
N ARG A 174 1.52 14.74 -26.91
CA ARG A 174 0.53 14.34 -27.91
C ARG A 174 0.29 15.52 -28.83
N THR A 175 1.10 15.59 -29.89
CA THR A 175 0.79 16.40 -31.06
C THR A 175 -0.50 15.86 -31.64
N TRP A 176 -1.63 16.46 -31.23
CA TRP A 176 -2.89 16.31 -31.94
C TRP A 176 -2.66 16.89 -33.34
N ASN A 177 -2.34 16.03 -34.28
CA ASN A 177 -2.41 16.32 -35.70
C ASN A 177 -3.88 16.08 -36.10
N PRO A 178 -4.75 17.11 -36.17
CA PRO A 178 -6.10 16.90 -36.64
C PRO A 178 -6.04 16.41 -38.08
N THR A 179 -6.62 15.24 -38.35
CA THR A 179 -6.84 14.80 -39.73
C THR A 179 -7.57 15.92 -40.46
N PRO A 180 -7.04 16.48 -41.57
CA PRO A 180 -7.71 17.55 -42.27
C PRO A 180 -9.10 17.05 -42.73
N PRO A 181 -10.14 17.91 -42.66
CA PRO A 181 -11.47 17.51 -43.13
C PRO A 181 -11.38 17.09 -44.61
N PRO A 182 -12.14 16.05 -45.03
CA PRO A 182 -12.05 15.54 -46.39
C PRO A 182 -12.38 16.64 -47.39
N THR A 183 -11.47 16.89 -48.34
CA THR A 183 -11.69 17.82 -49.45
C THR A 183 -13.00 17.47 -50.14
N PRO A 184 -13.95 18.42 -50.32
CA PRO A 184 -15.21 18.12 -50.98
C PRO A 184 -14.94 17.68 -52.43
N THR A 185 -15.39 16.48 -52.77
CA THR A 185 -15.36 15.98 -54.15
C THR A 185 -16.09 16.97 -55.06
N PRO A 186 -15.46 17.46 -56.15
CA PRO A 186 -16.12 18.40 -57.05
C PRO A 186 -17.35 17.73 -57.69
N THR A 187 -18.53 18.30 -57.47
CA THR A 187 -19.76 17.90 -58.17
C THR A 187 -19.54 18.03 -59.68
N PRO A 188 -19.81 16.99 -60.49
CA PRO A 188 -19.66 17.08 -61.93
C PRO A 188 -20.61 18.14 -62.49
N SER A 189 -20.06 19.07 -63.28
CA SER A 189 -20.85 20.08 -64.00
C SER A 189 -21.81 19.38 -64.98
N PRO A 190 -23.08 19.82 -65.10
CA PRO A 190 -24.03 19.17 -65.99
C PRO A 190 -23.59 19.32 -67.47
N THR A 191 -23.37 18.19 -68.14
CA THR A 191 -23.08 18.15 -69.58
C THR A 191 -24.27 18.71 -70.36
N VAL A 192 -24.11 19.90 -70.94
CA VAL A 192 -25.08 20.47 -71.87
C VAL A 192 -25.15 19.61 -73.13
N LEU A 193 -26.30 18.97 -73.35
CA LEU A 193 -26.60 18.22 -74.57
C LEU A 193 -26.70 19.21 -75.74
N PRO A 194 -26.01 19.00 -76.87
CA PRO A 194 -26.11 19.89 -78.02
C PRO A 194 -27.50 19.78 -78.66
N THR A 195 -28.21 20.90 -78.76
CA THR A 195 -29.50 21.00 -79.44
C THR A 195 -29.34 20.65 -80.92
N THR A 196 -30.01 19.61 -81.39
CA THR A 196 -30.01 19.24 -82.81
C THR A 196 -30.85 20.21 -83.62
N THR A 197 -30.21 21.02 -84.46
CA THR A 197 -30.90 21.87 -85.44
C THR A 197 -31.65 20.99 -86.46
N PRO A 198 -32.97 21.18 -86.67
CA PRO A 198 -33.71 20.44 -87.69
C PRO A 198 -33.27 20.86 -89.09
N ALA A 199 -33.16 19.88 -90.00
CA ALA A 199 -32.82 20.13 -91.39
C ALA A 199 -33.99 20.79 -92.16
N PRO A 200 -33.72 21.62 -93.18
CA PRO A 200 -34.77 22.16 -94.04
C PRO A 200 -35.39 21.07 -94.92
N THR A 201 -36.73 21.08 -94.98
CA THR A 201 -37.56 20.30 -95.91
C THR A 201 -37.53 20.98 -97.30
N PRO A 202 -37.53 20.23 -98.43
CA PRO A 202 -37.28 20.78 -99.77
C PRO A 202 -38.39 21.68 -100.33
#